data_AF-A0A1S4CSV3-F1
#
_entry.id   AF-A0A1S4CSV3-F1
#
_cell.length_a   1.000
_cell.length_b   1.000
_cell.length_c   1.000
_cell.angle_alpha   90.00
_cell.angle_beta   90.00
_cell.angle_gamma   90.00
#
_symmetry.space_group_name_H-M   'P 1'
#
loop_
_entity.id
_entity.type
_entity.pdbx_description
1 polymer ?
#
loop_
_entity_poly.entity_id
_entity_poly.type
_entity_poly.pdbx_seq_one_letter_code
_entity_poly.pdbx_strand_id
1 'polypeptide(L)'
;MTAPGVQLHLPDDHHVVMDNGILQVTLLVPDGIVTGIKYNGVDNLLEILNDDETNRGYWDVVWSSGGTKGTTGIFERLICTTYKVILERDDQIELSFSRAWDVSLQDKLIPLKIDK
;
A
#
# COMPACT_ATOMS: atom_id res chain seq x y z
N MET A 1 6.34 -32.82 -3.76
CA MET A 1 6.69 -31.46 -4.22
C MET A 1 6.53 -30.55 -3.02
N THR A 2 7.59 -29.86 -2.61
CA THR A 2 7.49 -28.79 -1.61
C THR A 2 6.71 -27.63 -2.22
N ALA A 3 5.82 -27.01 -1.45
CA ALA A 3 5.21 -25.77 -1.89
C ALA A 3 6.33 -24.76 -2.17
N PRO A 4 6.28 -24.00 -3.28
CA PRO A 4 7.24 -22.92 -3.49
C PRO A 4 7.15 -21.94 -2.30
N GLY A 5 8.31 -21.40 -1.90
CA GLY A 5 8.36 -20.32 -0.92
C GLY A 5 7.61 -19.07 -1.40
N VAL A 6 7.47 -18.08 -0.53
CA VAL A 6 6.91 -16.78 -0.93
C VAL A 6 7.83 -16.13 -1.98
N GLN A 7 7.24 -15.58 -3.05
CA GLN A 7 7.92 -15.00 -4.20
C GLN A 7 7.54 -13.53 -4.37
N LEU A 8 8.52 -12.73 -4.79
CA LEU A 8 8.32 -11.35 -5.20
C LEU A 8 8.38 -11.26 -6.73
N HIS A 9 7.35 -10.67 -7.34
CA HIS A 9 7.33 -10.40 -8.77
C HIS A 9 7.20 -8.91 -9.04
N LEU A 10 7.85 -8.47 -10.11
CA LEU A 10 7.80 -7.10 -10.63
C LEU A 10 7.24 -7.19 -12.06
N PRO A 11 5.91 -7.28 -12.22
CA PRO A 11 5.31 -7.46 -13.55
C PRO A 11 5.52 -6.25 -14.47
N ASP A 12 5.69 -5.06 -13.88
CA ASP A 12 6.00 -3.80 -14.56
C ASP A 12 6.70 -2.82 -13.59
N ASP A 13 7.03 -1.62 -14.06
CA ASP A 13 7.74 -0.59 -13.28
C ASP A 13 6.89 0.06 -12.17
N HIS A 14 5.58 -0.18 -12.15
CA HIS A 14 4.62 0.45 -11.24
C HIS A 14 4.03 -0.55 -10.24
N HIS A 15 4.29 -1.84 -10.37
CA HIS A 15 3.69 -2.86 -9.53
C HIS A 15 4.71 -3.81 -8.92
N VAL A 16 4.42 -4.20 -7.69
CA VAL A 16 5.06 -5.33 -7.01
C VAL A 16 4.01 -6.33 -6.55
N VAL A 17 4.31 -7.61 -6.68
CA VAL A 17 3.40 -8.70 -6.36
C VAL A 17 4.07 -9.66 -5.39
N MET A 18 3.45 -9.86 -4.23
CA MET A 18 3.83 -10.92 -3.28
C MET A 18 2.92 -12.13 -3.51
N ASP A 19 3.50 -13.31 -3.73
CA ASP A 19 2.76 -14.54 -4.03
C ASP A 19 3.31 -15.74 -3.25
N ASN A 20 2.45 -16.56 -2.67
CA ASN A 20 2.83 -17.84 -2.06
C ASN A 20 2.07 -19.05 -2.65
N GLY A 21 1.42 -18.88 -3.79
CA GLY A 21 0.58 -19.87 -4.47
C GLY A 21 -0.84 -20.02 -3.90
N ILE A 22 -1.15 -19.37 -2.78
CA ILE A 22 -2.49 -19.32 -2.19
C ILE A 22 -3.03 -17.88 -2.19
N LEU A 23 -2.21 -16.93 -1.78
CA LEU A 23 -2.51 -15.51 -1.72
C LEU A 23 -1.54 -14.76 -2.62
N GLN A 24 -2.08 -13.91 -3.49
CA GLN A 24 -1.33 -12.95 -4.27
C GLN A 24 -1.78 -11.53 -3.90
N VAL A 25 -0.85 -10.64 -3.55
CA VAL A 25 -1.13 -9.22 -3.27
C VAL A 25 -0.34 -8.36 -4.25
N THR A 26 -1.05 -7.52 -5.00
CA THR A 26 -0.47 -6.55 -5.94
C THR A 26 -0.51 -5.15 -5.33
N LEU A 27 0.63 -4.48 -5.30
CA LEU A 27 0.81 -3.14 -4.72
C LEU A 27 1.40 -2.19 -5.76
N LEU A 28 0.93 -0.94 -5.77
CA LEU A 28 1.55 0.14 -6.56
C LEU A 28 2.89 0.57 -5.95
N VAL A 29 3.85 0.85 -6.81
CA VAL A 29 5.19 1.35 -6.50
C VAL A 29 5.31 2.77 -7.05
N PRO A 30 5.70 3.78 -6.23
CA PRO A 30 6.07 3.70 -4.81
C PRO A 30 4.92 3.96 -3.83
N ASP A 31 3.69 4.09 -4.32
CA ASP A 31 2.56 4.58 -3.53
C ASP A 31 2.20 3.66 -2.36
N GLY A 32 2.41 2.36 -2.52
CA GLY A 32 2.01 1.33 -1.59
C GLY A 32 0.50 1.28 -1.47
N ILE A 33 -0.22 1.20 -2.58
CA ILE A 33 -1.68 1.05 -2.63
C ILE A 33 -2.00 -0.35 -3.12
N VAL A 34 -2.95 -1.04 -2.49
CA VAL A 34 -3.33 -2.41 -2.88
C VAL A 34 -4.26 -2.34 -4.08
N THR A 35 -3.78 -2.78 -5.24
CA THR A 35 -4.57 -2.79 -6.48
C THR A 35 -5.13 -4.18 -6.81
N GLY A 36 -4.62 -5.23 -6.16
CA GLY A 36 -5.17 -6.56 -6.29
C GLY A 36 -4.93 -7.49 -5.12
N ILE A 37 -5.91 -8.33 -4.84
CA ILE A 37 -5.80 -9.46 -3.90
C ILE A 37 -6.41 -10.68 -4.60
N LYS A 38 -5.61 -11.69 -4.91
CA LYS A 38 -6.12 -13.00 -5.38
C LYS A 38 -5.99 -14.01 -4.26
N TYR A 39 -6.99 -14.84 -4.07
CA TYR A 39 -6.99 -15.80 -2.97
C TYR A 39 -7.61 -17.13 -3.39
N ASN A 40 -6.87 -18.21 -3.20
CA ASN A 40 -7.34 -19.59 -3.35
C ASN A 40 -8.06 -19.84 -4.70
N GLY A 41 -7.45 -19.38 -5.79
CA GLY A 41 -7.97 -19.52 -7.15
C GLY A 41 -9.10 -18.55 -7.53
N VAL A 42 -9.58 -17.73 -6.58
CA VAL A 42 -10.43 -16.58 -6.90
C VAL A 42 -9.55 -15.48 -7.46
N ASP A 43 -10.00 -14.90 -8.57
CA ASP A 43 -9.33 -13.72 -9.16
C ASP A 43 -9.46 -12.50 -8.23
N ASN A 44 -9.08 -11.32 -8.71
CA ASN A 44 -9.01 -10.12 -7.87
C ASN A 44 -10.30 -9.89 -7.06
N LEU A 45 -10.17 -9.97 -5.73
CA LEU A 45 -11.25 -9.77 -4.77
C LEU A 45 -11.68 -8.31 -4.64
N LEU A 46 -10.85 -7.38 -5.12
CA LEU A 46 -11.17 -5.96 -5.12
C LEU A 46 -12.09 -5.62 -6.29
N GLU A 47 -12.81 -4.50 -6.18
CA GLU A 47 -13.74 -4.02 -7.20
C GLU A 47 -13.01 -3.59 -8.48
N ILE A 48 -12.80 -4.53 -9.41
CA ILE A 48 -12.07 -4.29 -10.66
C ILE A 48 -12.83 -3.39 -11.65
N LEU A 49 -14.14 -3.19 -11.47
CA LEU A 49 -14.92 -2.24 -12.28
C LEU A 49 -14.71 -0.79 -11.82
N ASN A 50 -14.00 -0.58 -10.72
CA ASN A 50 -13.51 0.74 -10.35
C ASN A 50 -12.26 1.05 -11.17
N ASP A 51 -12.40 1.90 -12.18
CA ASP A 51 -11.33 2.30 -13.11
C ASP A 51 -10.14 2.95 -12.39
N ASP A 52 -10.39 3.64 -11.27
CA ASP A 52 -9.33 4.15 -10.40
C ASP A 52 -8.86 3.05 -9.45
N GLU A 53 -7.77 2.36 -9.84
CA GLU A 53 -7.20 1.29 -9.02
C GLU A 53 -6.71 1.76 -7.65
N THR A 54 -6.41 3.05 -7.50
CA THR A 54 -5.98 3.60 -6.21
C THR A 54 -7.13 3.65 -5.20
N ASN A 55 -8.37 3.49 -5.68
CA ASN A 55 -9.60 3.51 -4.90
C ASN A 55 -10.15 2.10 -4.62
N ARG A 56 -9.32 1.05 -4.73
CA ARG A 56 -9.70 -0.35 -4.49
C ARG A 56 -9.32 -0.84 -3.08
N GLY A 57 -8.06 -0.67 -2.69
CA GLY A 57 -7.57 -0.99 -1.36
C GLY A 57 -6.47 -0.03 -0.93
N TYR A 58 -6.70 0.74 0.12
CA TYR A 58 -5.78 1.79 0.56
C TYR A 58 -5.75 1.93 2.08
N TRP A 59 -4.66 2.51 2.56
CA TRP A 59 -4.55 2.96 3.94
C TRP A 59 -4.92 4.43 4.01
N ASP A 60 -5.73 4.80 4.99
CA ASP A 60 -6.11 6.18 5.24
C ASP A 60 -5.94 6.57 6.70
N VAL A 61 -5.95 7.88 6.92
CA VAL A 61 -6.04 8.49 8.24
C VAL A 61 -7.11 9.56 8.22
N VAL A 62 -7.83 9.67 9.33
CA VAL A 62 -8.69 10.81 9.63
C VAL A 62 -8.04 11.59 10.76
N TRP A 63 -7.63 12.82 10.49
CA TRP A 63 -6.82 13.62 11.43
C TRP A 63 -7.33 15.05 11.59
N SER A 64 -6.85 15.77 12.60
CA SER A 64 -7.17 17.18 12.78
C SER A 64 -6.00 17.93 13.38
N SER A 65 -5.92 19.23 13.12
CA SER A 65 -4.93 20.09 13.74
C SER A 65 -5.26 20.31 15.21
N GLY A 66 -4.22 20.36 16.06
CA GLY A 66 -4.40 20.65 17.49
C GLY A 66 -5.13 21.97 17.71
N GLY A 67 -6.15 21.95 18.57
CA GLY A 67 -6.99 23.13 18.84
C GLY A 67 -8.19 23.32 17.91
N THR A 68 -8.42 22.42 16.95
CA THR A 68 -9.63 22.44 16.12
C THR A 68 -10.88 22.22 16.97
N LYS A 69 -11.87 23.13 16.86
CA LYS A 69 -13.17 22.99 17.52
C LYS A 69 -14.15 22.29 16.57
N GLY A 70 -14.59 21.09 16.91
CA GLY A 70 -15.49 20.27 16.08
C GLY A 70 -15.04 18.81 16.02
N THR A 71 -15.84 17.96 15.38
CA THR A 71 -15.57 16.51 15.25
C THR A 71 -15.23 16.08 13.82
N THR A 72 -15.35 16.99 12.84
CA THR A 72 -15.05 16.68 11.43
C THR A 72 -13.54 16.70 11.20
N GLY A 73 -12.95 15.53 10.97
CA GLY A 73 -11.54 15.39 10.62
C GLY A 73 -11.28 15.58 9.13
N ILE A 74 -9.99 15.68 8.79
CA ILE A 74 -9.45 15.68 7.44
C ILE A 74 -9.17 14.23 7.06
N PHE A 75 -9.80 13.77 5.99
CA PHE A 75 -9.52 12.46 5.40
C PHE A 75 -8.30 12.55 4.48
N GLU A 76 -7.36 11.62 4.64
CA GLU A 76 -6.21 11.50 3.76
C GLU A 76 -5.93 10.03 3.43
N ARG A 77 -5.77 9.75 2.14
CA ARG A 77 -5.18 8.50 1.66
C ARG A 77 -3.66 8.57 1.78
N LEU A 78 -3.06 7.56 2.40
CA LEU A 78 -1.62 7.47 2.62
C LEU A 78 -0.89 7.01 1.35
N ILE A 79 -0.60 7.94 0.47
CA ILE A 79 0.21 7.73 -0.75
C ILE A 79 1.68 7.97 -0.41
N CYS A 80 2.52 6.95 -0.63
CA CYS A 80 3.96 7.01 -0.36
C CYS A 80 4.77 7.40 -1.60
N THR A 81 6.05 7.75 -1.39
CA THR A 81 6.94 8.25 -2.46
C THR A 81 8.25 7.47 -2.54
N THR A 82 8.42 6.45 -1.71
CA THR A 82 9.62 5.61 -1.66
C THR A 82 9.21 4.17 -1.41
N TYR A 83 9.77 3.26 -2.20
CA TYR A 83 9.58 1.82 -2.07
C TYR A 83 10.93 1.13 -1.82
N LYS A 84 10.93 0.13 -0.94
CA LYS A 84 12.10 -0.71 -0.66
C LYS A 84 11.67 -2.15 -0.38
N VAL A 85 12.47 -3.09 -0.87
CA VAL A 85 12.49 -4.47 -0.35
C VAL A 85 13.40 -4.48 0.88
N ILE A 86 12.82 -4.75 2.05
CA ILE A 86 13.55 -4.82 3.32
C ILE A 86 14.08 -6.23 3.54
N LEU A 87 13.27 -7.24 3.22
CA LEU A 87 13.61 -8.65 3.36
C LEU A 87 12.98 -9.47 2.25
N GLU A 88 13.74 -10.42 1.70
CA GLU A 88 13.25 -11.43 0.76
C GLU A 88 13.92 -12.76 1.10
N ARG A 89 13.10 -13.71 1.58
CA ARG A 89 13.47 -15.09 1.94
C ARG A 89 12.35 -16.03 1.53
N ASP A 90 12.65 -17.32 1.48
CA ASP A 90 11.68 -18.36 1.07
C ASP A 90 10.40 -18.38 1.93
N ASP A 91 10.45 -17.92 3.18
CA ASP A 91 9.33 -17.92 4.12
C ASP A 91 8.80 -16.52 4.47
N GLN A 92 9.46 -15.45 4.02
CA GLN A 92 9.09 -14.08 4.38
C GLN A 92 9.54 -13.05 3.32
N ILE A 93 8.62 -12.14 3.00
CA ILE A 93 8.90 -10.89 2.31
C ILE A 93 8.48 -9.73 3.20
N GLU A 94 9.32 -8.69 3.27
CA GLU A 94 9.01 -7.43 3.91
C GLU A 94 9.29 -6.28 2.93
N LEU A 95 8.27 -5.47 2.68
CA LEU A 95 8.33 -4.28 1.83
C LEU A 95 8.10 -3.05 2.70
N SER A 96 8.72 -1.94 2.35
CA SER A 96 8.53 -0.63 2.98
C SER A 96 8.08 0.37 1.92
N PHE A 97 6.95 1.02 2.19
CA PHE A 97 6.44 2.14 1.43
C PHE A 97 6.44 3.36 2.34
N SER A 98 7.29 4.34 2.05
CA SER A 98 7.50 5.49 2.93
C SER A 98 7.30 6.85 2.26
N ARG A 99 6.91 7.83 3.09
CA ARG A 99 6.80 9.25 2.73
C ARG A 99 7.46 10.08 3.81
N ALA A 100 8.43 10.91 3.43
CA ALA A 100 9.02 11.89 4.33
C ALA A 100 8.00 12.99 4.69
N TRP A 101 8.23 13.65 5.82
CA TRP A 101 7.51 14.87 6.18
C TRP A 101 8.39 16.09 5.93
N ASP A 102 7.81 17.11 5.31
CA ASP A 102 8.44 18.41 5.08
C ASP A 102 7.44 19.54 5.37
N VAL A 103 7.94 20.71 5.78
CA VAL A 103 7.10 21.87 6.11
C VAL A 103 6.26 22.35 4.92
N SER A 104 6.69 22.13 3.67
CA SER A 104 5.91 22.45 2.47
C SER A 104 4.62 21.63 2.30
N LEU A 105 4.48 20.53 3.07
CA LEU A 105 3.30 19.67 3.12
C LEU A 105 2.31 20.08 4.23
N GLN A 106 2.67 21.08 5.04
CA GLN A 106 1.81 21.62 6.10
C GLN A 106 0.44 22.01 5.54
N ASP A 107 -0.61 21.66 6.28
CA ASP A 107 -2.03 21.86 5.96
C ASP A 107 -2.53 21.13 4.69
N LYS A 108 -1.68 20.34 4.03
CA LYS A 108 -2.05 19.48 2.88
C LYS A 108 -2.14 18.00 3.27
N LEU A 109 -1.22 17.56 4.12
CA LEU A 109 -1.07 16.18 4.55
C LEU A 109 -0.81 16.13 6.07
N ILE A 110 -1.06 14.97 6.67
CA ILE A 110 -0.82 14.71 8.07
C ILE A 110 0.67 14.92 8.38
N PRO A 111 1.02 15.61 9.49
CA PRO A 111 2.39 15.96 9.83
C PRO A 111 3.18 14.78 10.41
N LEU A 112 3.21 13.66 9.67
CA LEU A 112 3.89 12.42 10.04
C LEU A 112 4.80 11.94 8.91
N LYS A 113 5.93 11.37 9.30
CA LYS A 113 6.67 10.45 8.43
C LYS A 113 5.88 9.14 8.38
N ILE A 114 5.61 8.66 7.18
CA ILE A 114 4.88 7.42 6.95
C ILE A 114 5.87 6.35 6.52
N ASP A 115 5.71 5.14 7.07
CA ASP A 115 6.35 3.91 6.63
C ASP A 115 5.35 2.78 6.90
N LYS A 116 4.96 2.05 5.85
CA LYS A 116 3.94 1.00 5.89
C LYS A 116 4.33 -0.19 5.02
#